data_AF-A0A9X3YK16-F1
#
_entry.id   AF-A0A9X3YK16-F1
#
_cell.length_a   1.000
_cell.length_b   1.000
_cell.length_c   1.000
_cell.angle_alpha   90.00
_cell.angle_beta   90.00
_cell.angle_gamma   90.00
#
_symmetry.space_group_name_H-M   'P 1'
#
loop_
_entity.id
_entity.type
_entity.pdbx_description
1 polymer ?
#
loop_
_entity_poly.entity_id
_entity_poly.type
_entity_poly.pdbx_seq_one_letter_code
_entity_poly.pdbx_strand_id
1 'polypeptide(L)'
;MAFYPVGDKNYRIVFKHSDKCFDVGDIHRGMRVRQSPVDVNSNKQLFQFRKLSARHYAIRSVHSGKSLDVARASHDDGTVLCQWDPSDGEWNEHFRFMPAGDGMHYYLIACHSEKTIVADGGTSATGENIVQSGRPGGTADWTKVRFVPESDSLDGISGRDFIADSSGKTRTIVIGIVNKVPEIGGGLSALMGLFWPADDGNARVWDQMRRYVNDLVRELIEQDKLDQLSKLLDGLRLQLAAYNKEQYGSAIKGGMFTTLLGLLNAAEPFFFDPADPQRRLPFFVALGTIRLAALRELYTSYKQIYNEDDRNAAQHLKDLQDKIKKFTAAATLSRARALEWRIGKVKVVHTESTEWGVVGPSTTHRWAAHDEYDGFRREWSYNTLTGGTGNAESLARKAHVDRQEEVRSQFSAELDRFLSPARTWRYLDPAVTDKPTQIPVDMQTGPVGGQGGTEFLDDPKNKPITRIVVYAGARVDGLEIFYGGVSGGLHGKRGGSTHAHDLEPGEKIIGVWGRAGAALDALYFETNKNRQIGGGGGGGNEWIASPSDDMGSSLWKVGGRKGSAHIEAVKFFWRYIRED
;
A
#
# COMPACT_ATOMS: atom_id res chain seq x y z
N MET A 1 -1.28 -11.39 -4.73
CA MET A 1 -1.72 -10.40 -3.73
C MET A 1 -0.46 -9.89 -3.03
N ALA A 2 -0.34 -8.59 -2.77
CA ALA A 2 0.84 -8.05 -2.08
C ALA A 2 0.88 -8.47 -0.60
N PHE A 3 2.08 -8.71 -0.06
CA PHE A 3 2.27 -9.03 1.36
C PHE A 3 2.20 -7.74 2.20
N TYR A 4 1.43 -7.78 3.28
CA TYR A 4 1.42 -6.72 4.30
C TYR A 4 1.56 -7.35 5.67
N PRO A 5 2.63 -7.04 6.43
CA PRO A 5 2.82 -7.56 7.78
C PRO A 5 1.73 -7.07 8.74
N VAL A 6 1.40 -7.90 9.71
CA VAL A 6 0.28 -7.78 10.64
C VAL A 6 0.76 -7.01 11.89
N GLY A 7 0.89 -5.68 11.77
CA GLY A 7 1.28 -4.79 12.88
C GLY A 7 2.59 -5.22 13.58
N ASP A 8 2.65 -5.06 14.91
CA ASP A 8 3.81 -5.42 15.76
C ASP A 8 4.09 -6.93 15.87
N LYS A 9 3.47 -7.76 15.02
CA LYS A 9 3.75 -9.20 15.01
C LYS A 9 5.16 -9.46 14.49
N ASN A 10 5.80 -10.41 15.15
CA ASN A 10 7.04 -10.99 14.69
C ASN A 10 6.76 -12.14 13.72
N TYR A 11 7.70 -12.36 12.82
CA TYR A 11 7.55 -13.29 11.71
C TYR A 11 8.72 -14.23 11.58
N ARG A 12 8.43 -15.46 11.18
CA ARG A 12 9.40 -16.37 10.59
C ARG A 12 9.33 -16.27 9.08
N ILE A 13 10.48 -16.15 8.44
CA ILE A 13 10.60 -16.20 6.97
C ILE A 13 11.01 -17.63 6.62
N VAL A 14 10.10 -18.40 6.04
CA VAL A 14 10.24 -19.85 5.83
C VAL A 14 10.40 -20.14 4.34
N PHE A 15 11.40 -20.92 3.96
CA PHE A 15 11.57 -21.36 2.59
C PHE A 15 10.59 -22.46 2.21
N LYS A 16 10.05 -22.40 0.99
CA LYS A 16 9.09 -23.39 0.48
C LYS A 16 9.69 -24.78 0.31
N HIS A 17 10.95 -24.89 -0.11
CA HIS A 17 11.56 -26.18 -0.46
C HIS A 17 12.00 -27.01 0.76
N SER A 18 12.28 -26.37 1.90
CA SER A 18 12.90 -27.03 3.05
C SER A 18 12.12 -26.93 4.35
N ASP A 19 11.08 -26.09 4.38
CA ASP A 19 10.34 -25.67 5.59
C ASP A 19 11.23 -25.12 6.71
N LYS A 20 12.48 -24.77 6.40
CA LYS A 20 13.42 -24.10 7.30
C LYS A 20 13.25 -22.59 7.20
N CYS A 21 13.55 -21.89 8.29
CA CYS A 21 13.41 -20.45 8.36
C CYS A 21 14.75 -19.73 8.48
N PHE A 22 14.69 -18.43 8.27
CA PHE A 22 15.81 -17.53 8.51
C PHE A 22 16.17 -17.56 10.00
N ASP A 23 17.47 -17.57 10.28
CA ASP A 23 18.04 -17.62 11.62
C ASP A 23 19.27 -16.71 11.69
N VAL A 24 19.28 -15.83 12.69
CA VAL A 24 20.43 -14.97 13.00
C VAL A 24 20.98 -15.35 14.37
N GLY A 25 21.98 -16.25 14.35
CA GLY A 25 22.48 -16.95 15.53
C GLY A 25 23.05 -16.08 16.66
N ASP A 26 23.47 -14.85 16.34
CA ASP A 26 24.17 -13.90 17.23
C ASP A 26 23.61 -12.46 16.99
N ILE A 27 23.94 -11.48 17.85
CA ILE A 27 23.45 -10.09 17.80
C ILE A 27 24.42 -9.09 17.16
N HIS A 28 25.67 -9.48 16.90
CA HIS A 28 26.70 -8.61 16.34
C HIS A 28 26.44 -8.27 14.88
N ARG A 29 26.81 -7.05 14.45
CA ARG A 29 26.72 -6.64 13.05
C ARG A 29 27.62 -7.50 12.16
N GLY A 30 27.21 -7.73 10.92
CA GLY A 30 27.90 -8.56 9.93
C GLY A 30 27.66 -10.06 10.08
N MET A 31 26.90 -10.48 11.11
CA MET A 31 26.54 -11.88 11.26
C MET A 31 25.60 -12.33 10.15
N ARG A 32 25.94 -13.44 9.51
CA ARG A 32 25.20 -13.99 8.37
C ARG A 32 23.86 -14.57 8.83
N VAL A 33 22.84 -14.39 8.00
CA VAL A 33 21.58 -15.10 8.12
C VAL A 33 21.74 -16.49 7.52
N ARG A 34 21.24 -17.51 8.20
CA ARG A 34 21.29 -18.90 7.75
C ARG A 34 19.90 -19.52 7.75
N GLN A 35 19.72 -20.60 7.01
CA GLN A 35 18.50 -21.40 7.15
C GLN A 35 18.64 -22.40 8.32
N SER A 36 17.62 -22.53 9.15
CA SER A 36 17.59 -23.48 10.27
C SER A 36 16.20 -24.11 10.43
N PRO A 37 16.10 -25.32 11.01
CA PRO A 37 14.82 -25.86 11.46
C PRO A 37 14.11 -24.84 12.34
N VAL A 38 12.79 -24.76 12.19
CA VAL A 38 12.00 -23.82 12.98
C VAL A 38 12.05 -24.19 14.46
N ASP A 39 12.42 -23.22 15.28
CA ASP A 39 12.29 -23.23 16.72
C ASP A 39 11.26 -22.16 17.11
N VAL A 40 10.09 -22.63 17.55
CA VAL A 40 8.98 -21.76 17.94
C VAL A 40 9.28 -20.90 19.16
N ASN A 41 10.31 -21.24 19.94
CA ASN A 41 10.71 -20.52 21.15
C ASN A 41 11.93 -19.61 20.93
N SER A 42 12.47 -19.55 19.71
CA SER A 42 13.70 -18.79 19.42
C SER A 42 13.42 -17.42 18.82
N ASN A 43 13.82 -16.37 19.53
CA ASN A 43 13.82 -15.00 19.00
C ASN A 43 14.81 -14.78 17.85
N LYS A 44 15.78 -15.70 17.66
CA LYS A 44 16.79 -15.64 16.58
C LYS A 44 16.19 -15.81 15.19
N GLN A 45 14.97 -16.34 15.13
CA GLN A 45 14.25 -16.66 13.92
C GLN A 45 13.05 -15.73 13.68
N LEU A 46 12.93 -14.70 14.50
CA LEU A 46 11.83 -13.74 14.48
C LEU A 46 12.28 -12.42 13.87
N PHE A 47 11.45 -11.91 12.96
CA PHE A 47 11.70 -10.69 12.19
C PHE A 47 10.50 -9.76 12.22
N GLN A 48 10.76 -8.46 12.25
CA GLN A 48 9.77 -7.40 12.12
C GLN A 48 9.91 -6.72 10.77
N PHE A 49 8.79 -6.51 10.09
CA PHE A 49 8.75 -5.82 8.82
C PHE A 49 8.40 -4.35 9.03
N ARG A 50 9.37 -3.46 8.81
CA ARG A 50 9.18 -2.02 8.87
C ARG A 50 8.91 -1.49 7.46
N LYS A 51 7.69 -1.01 7.20
CA LYS A 51 7.35 -0.38 5.91
C LYS A 51 8.14 0.92 5.73
N LEU A 52 8.91 1.00 4.64
CA LEU A 52 9.70 2.18 4.25
C LEU A 52 8.98 3.01 3.18
N SER A 53 8.30 2.33 2.25
CA SER A 53 7.50 2.95 1.19
C SER A 53 6.31 2.07 0.81
N ALA A 54 5.59 2.42 -0.25
CA ALA A 54 4.46 1.64 -0.75
C ALA A 54 4.85 0.20 -1.15
N ARG A 55 6.12 -0.06 -1.50
CA ARG A 55 6.61 -1.37 -1.96
C ARG A 55 7.85 -1.89 -1.21
N HIS A 56 8.52 -1.06 -0.41
CA HIS A 56 9.78 -1.43 0.25
C HIS A 56 9.63 -1.56 1.76
N TYR A 57 10.38 -2.50 2.31
CA TYR A 57 10.41 -2.85 3.72
C TYR A 57 11.85 -3.03 4.18
N ALA A 58 12.18 -2.53 5.37
CA ALA A 58 13.30 -3.02 6.15
C ALA A 58 12.84 -4.23 6.95
N ILE A 59 13.68 -5.25 7.05
CA ILE A 59 13.38 -6.47 7.82
C ILE A 59 14.32 -6.47 9.02
N ARG A 60 13.80 -6.34 10.23
CA ARG A 60 14.61 -6.22 11.45
C ARG A 60 14.56 -7.51 12.25
N SER A 61 15.71 -8.02 12.66
CA SER A 61 15.81 -9.15 13.57
C SER A 61 15.32 -8.75 14.96
N VAL A 62 14.36 -9.50 15.52
CA VAL A 62 13.86 -9.31 16.88
C VAL A 62 14.96 -9.59 17.90
N HIS A 63 15.86 -10.52 17.59
CA HIS A 63 16.97 -10.90 18.45
C HIS A 63 17.94 -9.76 18.74
N SER A 64 18.19 -8.88 17.76
CA SER A 64 19.28 -7.90 17.82
C SER A 64 18.85 -6.44 17.56
N GLY A 65 17.63 -6.22 17.10
CA GLY A 65 17.13 -4.93 16.61
C GLY A 65 17.74 -4.47 15.28
N LYS A 66 18.59 -5.29 14.65
CA LYS A 66 19.35 -4.96 13.43
C LYS A 66 18.58 -5.27 12.15
N SER A 67 18.83 -4.52 11.09
CA SER A 67 18.23 -4.77 9.77
C SER A 67 18.94 -5.92 9.06
N LEU A 68 18.20 -6.67 8.24
CA LEU A 68 18.79 -7.52 7.22
C LEU A 68 19.46 -6.63 6.17
N ASP A 69 20.64 -7.05 5.73
CA ASP A 69 21.54 -6.30 4.86
C ASP A 69 22.17 -7.26 3.84
N VAL A 70 22.18 -6.87 2.57
CA VAL A 70 23.03 -7.53 1.57
C VAL A 70 24.43 -6.94 1.65
N ALA A 71 25.39 -7.79 2.04
CA ALA A 71 26.71 -7.34 2.44
C ALA A 71 27.37 -6.42 1.40
N ARG A 72 27.84 -5.26 1.88
CA ARG A 72 28.56 -4.23 1.09
C ARG A 72 27.76 -3.64 -0.06
N ALA A 73 26.43 -3.73 -0.03
CA ALA A 73 25.56 -3.34 -1.14
C ALA A 73 25.96 -3.97 -2.48
N SER A 74 26.54 -5.18 -2.44
CA SER A 74 27.02 -5.86 -3.64
C SER A 74 25.86 -6.16 -4.59
N HIS A 75 26.15 -6.18 -5.89
CA HIS A 75 25.23 -6.68 -6.92
C HIS A 75 25.57 -8.10 -7.36
N ASP A 76 26.52 -8.79 -6.74
CA ASP A 76 26.97 -10.12 -7.17
C ASP A 76 26.10 -11.25 -6.61
N ASP A 77 25.88 -12.30 -7.43
CA ASP A 77 25.22 -13.53 -6.96
C ASP A 77 26.09 -14.22 -5.90
N GLY A 78 25.44 -14.89 -4.94
CA GLY A 78 26.11 -15.55 -3.83
C GLY A 78 26.56 -14.58 -2.72
N THR A 79 26.31 -13.28 -2.85
CA THR A 79 26.58 -12.35 -1.74
C THR A 79 25.65 -12.68 -0.58
N VAL A 80 26.23 -12.86 0.60
CA VAL A 80 25.52 -13.23 1.81
C VAL A 80 24.58 -12.12 2.30
N LEU A 81 23.44 -12.55 2.82
CA LEU A 81 22.58 -11.75 3.66
C LEU A 81 23.15 -11.78 5.09
N CYS A 82 23.30 -10.62 5.71
CA CYS A 82 23.75 -10.47 7.08
C CYS A 82 22.79 -9.54 7.85
N GLN A 83 23.08 -9.32 9.13
CA GLN A 83 22.44 -8.24 9.89
C GLN A 83 23.39 -7.05 10.04
N TRP A 84 22.85 -5.83 9.98
CA TRP A 84 23.63 -4.61 10.15
C TRP A 84 22.88 -3.56 10.98
N ASP A 85 23.62 -2.54 11.44
CA ASP A 85 23.04 -1.45 12.23
C ASP A 85 21.98 -0.74 11.37
N PRO A 86 20.71 -0.67 11.80
CA PRO A 86 19.63 -0.23 10.93
C PRO A 86 19.84 1.16 10.37
N SER A 87 19.66 1.30 9.08
CA SER A 87 19.47 2.57 8.41
C SER A 87 18.11 2.58 7.72
N ASP A 88 17.46 3.74 7.67
CA ASP A 88 16.25 3.90 6.85
C ASP A 88 16.60 4.38 5.42
N GLY A 89 17.90 4.54 5.11
CA GLY A 89 18.40 5.15 3.88
C GLY A 89 19.28 4.26 3.00
N GLU A 90 19.88 3.18 3.52
CA GLU A 90 20.75 2.29 2.74
C GLU A 90 19.93 1.22 2.01
N TRP A 91 20.02 1.19 0.68
CA TRP A 91 19.10 0.39 -0.14
C TRP A 91 19.37 -1.10 -0.16
N ASN A 92 20.57 -1.50 0.26
CA ASN A 92 20.89 -2.90 0.49
C ASN A 92 20.22 -3.48 1.75
N GLU A 93 19.52 -2.65 2.52
CA GLU A 93 18.62 -3.05 3.62
C GLU A 93 17.12 -2.98 3.22
N HIS A 94 16.82 -2.59 1.98
CA HIS A 94 15.46 -2.45 1.48
C HIS A 94 15.06 -3.71 0.71
N PHE A 95 13.92 -4.28 1.09
CA PHE A 95 13.37 -5.48 0.46
C PHE A 95 11.96 -5.24 -0.05
N ARG A 96 11.61 -5.94 -1.13
CA ARG A 96 10.24 -6.01 -1.65
C ARG A 96 9.81 -7.45 -1.82
N PHE A 97 8.50 -7.66 -1.89
CA PHE A 97 7.91 -8.98 -1.98
C PHE A 97 7.09 -9.10 -3.26
N MET A 98 7.45 -10.05 -4.11
CA MET A 98 6.70 -10.34 -5.33
C MET A 98 5.90 -11.64 -5.16
N PRO A 99 4.59 -11.67 -5.41
CA PRO A 99 3.81 -12.90 -5.29
C PRO A 99 4.30 -13.98 -6.27
N ALA A 100 4.43 -15.21 -5.80
CA ALA A 100 4.87 -16.34 -6.62
C ALA A 100 3.75 -16.95 -7.50
N GLY A 101 2.52 -16.45 -7.37
CA GLY A 101 1.36 -16.87 -8.18
C GLY A 101 0.54 -18.03 -7.58
N ASP A 102 1.05 -18.73 -6.57
CA ASP A 102 0.36 -19.83 -5.89
C ASP A 102 -0.51 -19.38 -4.70
N GLY A 103 -0.57 -18.08 -4.44
CA GLY A 103 -1.38 -17.49 -3.37
C GLY A 103 -0.78 -17.61 -1.96
N MET A 104 0.34 -18.31 -1.79
CA MET A 104 0.95 -18.57 -0.47
C MET A 104 2.39 -18.08 -0.36
N HIS A 105 3.13 -18.07 -1.47
CA HIS A 105 4.56 -17.76 -1.47
C HIS A 105 4.90 -16.47 -2.20
N TYR A 106 6.09 -15.96 -1.87
CA TYR A 106 6.66 -14.73 -2.39
C TYR A 106 8.12 -14.95 -2.78
N TYR A 107 8.59 -14.16 -3.75
CA TYR A 107 10.01 -13.89 -3.91
C TYR A 107 10.35 -12.73 -2.97
N LEU A 108 11.33 -12.94 -2.10
CA LEU A 108 11.96 -11.87 -1.30
C LEU A 108 13.08 -11.24 -2.13
N ILE A 109 13.01 -9.95 -2.41
CA ILE A 109 13.90 -9.31 -3.38
C ILE A 109 14.63 -8.17 -2.70
N ALA A 110 15.97 -8.16 -2.78
CA ALA A 110 16.77 -7.01 -2.38
C ALA A 110 16.60 -5.89 -3.42
N CYS A 111 16.17 -4.71 -2.97
CA CYS A 111 15.76 -3.65 -3.88
C CYS A 111 16.93 -3.02 -4.64
N HIS A 112 18.12 -2.92 -4.04
CA HIS A 112 19.28 -2.33 -4.70
C HIS A 112 19.78 -3.19 -5.87
N SER A 113 19.82 -4.52 -5.71
CA SER A 113 20.35 -5.45 -6.71
C SER A 113 19.30 -6.12 -7.59
N GLU A 114 18.02 -6.03 -7.19
CA GLU A 114 16.88 -6.77 -7.75
C GLU A 114 16.99 -8.30 -7.68
N LYS A 115 17.90 -8.81 -6.84
CA LYS A 115 18.13 -10.24 -6.71
C LYS A 115 17.25 -10.87 -5.66
N THR A 116 16.89 -12.13 -5.88
CA THR A 116 16.10 -12.91 -4.95
C THR A 116 16.97 -13.34 -3.78
N ILE A 117 16.43 -13.26 -2.56
CA ILE A 117 17.05 -13.80 -1.36
C ILE A 117 16.69 -15.28 -1.26
N VAL A 118 17.72 -16.13 -1.26
CA VAL A 118 17.61 -17.58 -1.41
C VAL A 118 18.53 -18.31 -0.45
N ALA A 119 18.22 -19.58 -0.17
CA ALA A 119 19.20 -20.49 0.41
C ALA A 119 20.35 -20.74 -0.60
N ASP A 120 21.60 -20.64 -0.15
CA ASP A 120 22.76 -20.84 -1.01
C ASP A 120 22.74 -22.23 -1.66
N GLY A 121 23.03 -22.27 -2.96
CA GLY A 121 22.91 -23.46 -3.81
C GLY A 121 21.52 -24.10 -3.89
N GLY A 122 20.47 -23.48 -3.33
CA GLY A 122 19.12 -24.06 -3.25
C GLY A 122 19.03 -25.30 -2.35
N THR A 123 20.00 -25.52 -1.45
CA THR A 123 20.05 -26.72 -0.62
C THR A 123 19.03 -26.67 0.52
N SER A 124 18.67 -27.83 1.07
CA SER A 124 17.85 -27.95 2.28
C SER A 124 18.68 -28.19 3.55
N ALA A 125 20.01 -27.96 3.49
CA ALA A 125 20.92 -28.21 4.61
C ALA A 125 20.74 -27.17 5.73
N THR A 126 20.75 -27.63 6.98
CA THR A 126 20.73 -26.73 8.15
C THR A 126 22.04 -25.96 8.25
N GLY A 127 21.95 -24.66 8.57
CA GLY A 127 23.09 -23.77 8.72
C GLY A 127 23.63 -23.19 7.41
N GLU A 128 23.03 -23.54 6.27
CA GLU A 128 23.42 -22.97 4.98
C GLU A 128 23.18 -21.47 4.95
N ASN A 129 24.06 -20.72 4.27
CA ASN A 129 23.93 -19.28 4.18
C ASN A 129 22.68 -18.91 3.37
N ILE A 130 22.13 -17.75 3.68
CA ILE A 130 21.16 -17.08 2.83
C ILE A 130 21.91 -16.02 2.03
N VAL A 131 21.68 -16.00 0.72
CA VAL A 131 22.39 -15.16 -0.24
C VAL A 131 21.41 -14.46 -1.16
N GLN A 132 21.84 -13.38 -1.81
CA GLN A 132 21.16 -12.91 -3.00
C GLN A 132 21.61 -13.75 -4.21
N SER A 133 20.69 -14.17 -5.06
CA SER A 133 21.03 -14.84 -6.31
C SER A 133 19.89 -14.78 -7.31
N GLY A 134 20.23 -14.43 -8.56
CA GLY A 134 19.29 -14.47 -9.68
C GLY A 134 18.10 -13.51 -9.55
N ARG A 135 17.33 -13.38 -10.64
CA ARG A 135 16.13 -12.53 -10.68
C ARG A 135 14.89 -13.31 -10.23
N PRO A 136 13.88 -12.63 -9.69
CA PRO A 136 12.66 -13.29 -9.24
C PRO A 136 11.83 -13.82 -10.43
N GLY A 137 10.90 -14.75 -10.17
CA GLY A 137 10.11 -15.40 -11.22
C GLY A 137 10.60 -16.79 -11.66
N GLY A 138 11.63 -17.33 -11.01
CA GLY A 138 12.04 -18.73 -11.19
C GLY A 138 11.00 -19.73 -10.69
N THR A 139 10.83 -20.86 -11.38
CA THR A 139 9.86 -21.89 -10.96
C THR A 139 10.33 -22.72 -9.77
N ALA A 140 11.62 -22.67 -9.44
CA ALA A 140 12.22 -23.49 -8.39
C ALA A 140 11.77 -23.03 -6.99
N ASP A 141 11.37 -23.97 -6.15
CA ASP A 141 10.77 -23.66 -4.85
C ASP A 141 11.76 -23.09 -3.83
N TRP A 142 13.07 -23.29 -4.00
CA TRP A 142 14.10 -22.68 -3.14
C TRP A 142 14.25 -21.17 -3.31
N THR A 143 13.60 -20.59 -4.33
CA THR A 143 13.51 -19.13 -4.55
C THR A 143 12.31 -18.49 -3.86
N LYS A 144 11.46 -19.29 -3.22
CA LYS A 144 10.15 -18.88 -2.72
C LYS A 144 10.11 -18.99 -1.21
N VAL A 145 9.62 -17.94 -0.56
CA VAL A 145 9.42 -17.88 0.89
C VAL A 145 7.95 -17.66 1.24
N ARG A 146 7.58 -18.07 2.44
CA ARG A 146 6.32 -17.71 3.12
C ARG A 146 6.65 -17.00 4.42
N PHE A 147 5.76 -16.11 4.85
CA PHE A 147 5.89 -15.36 6.09
C PHE A 147 4.90 -15.94 7.11
N VAL A 148 5.40 -16.38 8.26
CA VAL A 148 4.61 -17.05 9.29
C VAL A 148 4.62 -16.22 10.56
N PRO A 149 3.48 -15.70 11.03
CA PRO A 149 3.40 -14.98 12.30
C PRO A 149 3.85 -15.84 13.48
N GLU A 150 4.43 -15.21 14.51
CA GLU A 150 4.88 -15.89 15.73
C GLU A 150 3.77 -16.70 16.43
N SER A 151 2.53 -16.21 16.36
CA SER A 151 1.35 -16.81 17.00
C SER A 151 0.75 -18.01 16.27
N ASP A 152 1.21 -18.31 15.06
CA ASP A 152 0.55 -19.25 14.16
C ASP A 152 1.34 -20.57 14.10
N SER A 153 0.62 -21.71 14.11
CA SER A 153 1.25 -23.03 14.01
C SER A 153 1.83 -23.28 12.61
N LEU A 154 2.95 -23.99 12.53
CA LEU A 154 3.60 -24.33 11.24
C LEU A 154 2.77 -25.30 10.38
N ASP A 155 1.96 -26.14 11.01
CA ASP A 155 1.14 -27.20 10.38
C ASP A 155 -0.34 -26.80 10.16
N GLY A 156 -0.74 -25.66 10.72
CA GLY A 156 -2.11 -25.15 10.67
C GLY A 156 -2.14 -23.78 10.01
N ILE A 157 -2.42 -23.78 8.71
CA ILE A 157 -2.52 -22.60 7.87
C ILE A 157 -3.74 -21.76 8.31
N SER A 158 -3.50 -20.64 8.99
CA SER A 158 -4.30 -19.43 8.82
C SER A 158 -3.64 -18.65 7.69
N GLY A 159 -3.95 -19.03 6.45
CA GLY A 159 -3.32 -18.49 5.25
C GLY A 159 -3.77 -17.08 4.92
N ARG A 160 -3.77 -16.12 5.86
CA ARG A 160 -4.37 -14.81 5.62
C ARG A 160 -3.65 -13.64 6.28
N ASP A 161 -2.36 -13.50 6.00
CA ASP A 161 -1.68 -12.20 6.05
C ASP A 161 -1.92 -11.44 4.76
N PHE A 162 -3.21 -11.34 4.42
CA PHE A 162 -3.69 -10.53 3.33
C PHE A 162 -4.27 -9.27 3.97
N ILE A 163 -3.88 -8.09 3.47
CA ILE A 163 -4.96 -7.17 3.14
C ILE A 163 -5.72 -7.90 2.04
N ALA A 164 -6.76 -8.63 2.43
CA ALA A 164 -7.79 -8.95 1.47
C ALA A 164 -8.12 -7.60 0.83
N ASP A 165 -8.28 -7.59 -0.49
CA ASP A 165 -9.11 -6.59 -1.16
C ASP A 165 -10.52 -6.64 -0.54
N SER A 166 -10.65 -6.35 0.75
CA SER A 166 -11.85 -6.51 1.54
C SER A 166 -12.79 -5.40 1.12
N SER A 167 -12.26 -4.20 0.85
CA SER A 167 -12.97 -3.14 0.14
C SER A 167 -13.46 -3.62 -1.24
N GLY A 168 -12.62 -4.18 -2.14
CA GLY A 168 -13.10 -4.65 -3.45
C GLY A 168 -14.02 -5.88 -3.40
N LYS A 169 -13.80 -6.83 -2.47
CA LYS A 169 -14.70 -7.97 -2.21
C LYS A 169 -16.03 -7.51 -1.60
N THR A 170 -16.00 -6.61 -0.63
CA THR A 170 -17.21 -5.98 -0.05
C THR A 170 -17.97 -5.26 -1.14
N ARG A 171 -17.27 -4.48 -1.98
CA ARG A 171 -17.84 -3.81 -3.14
C ARG A 171 -18.51 -4.81 -4.09
N THR A 172 -17.85 -5.93 -4.38
CA THR A 172 -18.39 -7.00 -5.22
C THR A 172 -19.64 -7.62 -4.62
N ILE A 173 -19.67 -7.81 -3.30
CA ILE A 173 -20.87 -8.28 -2.58
C ILE A 173 -21.98 -7.24 -2.66
N VAL A 174 -21.71 -5.96 -2.45
CA VAL A 174 -22.70 -4.88 -2.60
C VAL A 174 -23.29 -4.89 -4.01
N ILE A 175 -22.46 -4.93 -5.05
CA ILE A 175 -22.91 -5.05 -6.44
C ILE A 175 -23.70 -6.36 -6.67
N GLY A 176 -23.30 -7.44 -6.01
CA GLY A 176 -24.04 -8.70 -5.99
C GLY A 176 -25.44 -8.54 -5.41
N ILE A 177 -25.61 -7.81 -4.30
CA ILE A 177 -26.91 -7.50 -3.68
C ILE A 177 -27.82 -6.74 -4.66
N VAL A 178 -27.26 -5.84 -5.46
CA VAL A 178 -28.00 -5.08 -6.49
C VAL A 178 -28.49 -6.01 -7.60
N ASN A 179 -27.61 -6.86 -8.13
CA ASN A 179 -27.88 -7.68 -9.32
C ASN A 179 -28.60 -9.01 -9.03
N LYS A 180 -28.46 -9.57 -7.82
CA LYS A 180 -28.94 -10.92 -7.45
C LYS A 180 -30.21 -10.91 -6.62
N VAL A 181 -31.20 -10.11 -7.00
CA VAL A 181 -32.59 -10.42 -6.63
C VAL A 181 -32.99 -11.70 -7.38
N PRO A 182 -32.56 -12.90 -6.91
CA PRO A 182 -33.56 -13.85 -6.41
C PRO A 182 -33.18 -14.67 -5.16
N GLU A 183 -31.96 -14.60 -4.59
CA GLU A 183 -31.60 -15.40 -3.40
C GLU A 183 -31.85 -14.63 -2.10
N ILE A 184 -32.99 -14.90 -1.46
CA ILE A 184 -33.38 -14.32 -0.17
C ILE A 184 -32.22 -14.53 0.84
N GLY A 185 -31.65 -13.44 1.37
CA GLY A 185 -30.56 -13.49 2.37
C GLY A 185 -29.14 -13.56 1.84
N GLY A 186 -28.95 -13.65 0.52
CA GLY A 186 -27.62 -13.82 -0.08
C GLY A 186 -26.64 -12.70 0.27
N GLY A 187 -27.14 -11.47 0.47
CA GLY A 187 -26.34 -10.28 0.79
C GLY A 187 -25.68 -10.32 2.17
N LEU A 188 -26.49 -10.41 3.24
CA LEU A 188 -25.98 -10.46 4.61
C LEU A 188 -25.19 -11.74 4.88
N SER A 189 -25.58 -12.86 4.28
CA SER A 189 -24.82 -14.11 4.36
C SER A 189 -23.43 -13.99 3.70
N ALA A 190 -23.34 -13.40 2.50
CA ALA A 190 -22.07 -13.16 1.84
C ALA A 190 -21.16 -12.20 2.62
N LEU A 191 -21.71 -11.11 3.17
CA LEU A 191 -20.95 -10.19 4.04
C LEU A 191 -20.45 -10.89 5.30
N MET A 192 -21.25 -11.77 5.90
CA MET A 192 -20.83 -12.57 7.04
C MET A 192 -19.67 -13.50 6.70
N GLY A 193 -19.75 -14.22 5.58
CA GLY A 193 -18.66 -15.09 5.11
C GLY A 193 -17.38 -14.32 4.78
N LEU A 194 -17.50 -13.08 4.28
CA LEU A 194 -16.35 -12.22 3.99
C LEU A 194 -15.70 -11.69 5.27
N PHE A 195 -16.49 -11.08 6.17
CA PHE A 195 -15.96 -10.40 7.36
C PHE A 195 -15.66 -11.37 8.51
N TRP A 196 -16.35 -12.52 8.56
CA TRP A 196 -16.19 -13.52 9.60
C TRP A 196 -16.17 -14.97 9.05
N PRO A 197 -15.15 -15.34 8.25
CA PRO A 197 -15.01 -16.68 7.69
C PRO A 197 -15.01 -17.77 8.79
N ALA A 198 -15.56 -18.95 8.47
CA ALA A 198 -15.81 -20.02 9.43
C ALA A 198 -14.55 -20.67 10.02
N ASP A 199 -13.44 -20.65 9.28
CA ASP A 199 -12.30 -21.56 9.50
C ASP A 199 -11.18 -21.02 10.42
N ASP A 200 -11.37 -19.92 11.17
CA ASP A 200 -10.27 -19.40 12.01
C ASP A 200 -10.70 -18.73 13.32
N GLY A 201 -9.99 -19.09 14.40
CA GLY A 201 -10.26 -18.75 15.79
C GLY A 201 -9.71 -17.41 16.30
N ASN A 202 -8.87 -16.67 15.55
CA ASN A 202 -8.33 -15.38 16.02
C ASN A 202 -8.18 -14.35 14.88
N ALA A 203 -8.85 -13.20 15.03
CA ALA A 203 -8.61 -11.92 14.33
C ALA A 203 -8.89 -11.83 12.80
N ARG A 204 -10.17 -11.92 12.45
CA ARG A 204 -10.77 -11.96 11.09
C ARG A 204 -10.93 -10.55 10.51
N VAL A 205 -10.49 -10.26 9.27
CA VAL A 205 -10.74 -9.10 8.36
C VAL A 205 -10.90 -7.69 8.98
N TRP A 206 -11.76 -7.50 9.97
CA TRP A 206 -11.86 -6.33 10.83
C TRP A 206 -10.55 -5.89 11.45
N ASP A 207 -9.73 -6.81 11.96
CA ASP A 207 -8.42 -6.45 12.51
C ASP A 207 -7.43 -6.06 11.41
N GLN A 208 -7.64 -6.55 10.18
CA GLN A 208 -6.88 -6.14 9.00
C GLN A 208 -7.33 -4.75 8.52
N MET A 209 -8.65 -4.48 8.48
CA MET A 209 -9.18 -3.15 8.16
C MET A 209 -8.75 -2.11 9.20
N ARG A 210 -8.83 -2.48 10.48
CA ARG A 210 -8.34 -1.68 11.59
C ARG A 210 -6.87 -1.33 11.36
N ARG A 211 -6.02 -2.33 11.09
CA ARG A 211 -4.59 -2.09 10.82
C ARG A 211 -4.33 -1.26 9.57
N TYR A 212 -4.99 -1.56 8.46
CA TYR A 212 -4.79 -0.80 7.23
C TYR A 212 -5.16 0.67 7.42
N VAL A 213 -6.30 0.93 8.08
CA VAL A 213 -6.69 2.30 8.38
C VAL A 213 -5.83 2.90 9.47
N ASN A 214 -5.39 2.14 10.48
CA ASN A 214 -4.37 2.58 11.41
C ASN A 214 -3.12 3.00 10.64
N ASP A 215 -2.56 2.20 9.75
CA ASP A 215 -1.37 2.57 8.96
C ASP A 215 -1.61 3.76 8.02
N LEU A 216 -2.85 3.97 7.58
CA LEU A 216 -3.25 5.10 6.73
C LEU A 216 -3.45 6.39 7.54
N VAL A 217 -3.94 6.29 8.78
CA VAL A 217 -4.30 7.41 9.65
C VAL A 217 -3.81 7.22 11.10
N ARG A 218 -2.56 6.77 11.30
CA ARG A 218 -2.10 6.20 12.59
C ARG A 218 -2.14 7.14 13.78
N GLU A 219 -2.05 8.44 13.52
CA GLU A 219 -2.09 9.46 14.57
C GLU A 219 -3.51 9.98 14.85
N LEU A 220 -4.52 9.44 14.17
CA LEU A 220 -5.93 9.86 14.29
C LEU A 220 -6.76 8.94 15.20
N ILE A 221 -6.17 7.88 15.77
CA ILE A 221 -6.98 6.80 16.34
C ILE A 221 -6.88 6.73 17.86
N GLU A 222 -8.04 6.76 18.50
CA GLU A 222 -8.22 6.61 19.94
C GLU A 222 -8.43 5.12 20.28
N GLN A 223 -7.43 4.51 20.90
CA GLN A 223 -7.37 3.05 21.18
C GLN A 223 -8.54 2.56 22.05
N ASP A 224 -8.96 3.35 23.02
CA ASP A 224 -10.08 3.06 23.93
C ASP A 224 -11.43 2.94 23.20
N LYS A 225 -11.67 3.80 22.19
CA LYS A 225 -12.87 3.71 21.34
C LYS A 225 -12.84 2.49 20.42
N LEU A 226 -11.65 2.05 19.99
CA LEU A 226 -11.51 0.82 19.19
C LEU A 226 -11.89 -0.41 20.00
N ASP A 227 -11.52 -0.47 21.28
CA ASP A 227 -11.82 -1.62 22.14
C ASP A 227 -13.32 -1.77 22.42
N GLN A 228 -14.00 -0.65 22.68
CA GLN A 228 -15.46 -0.65 22.85
C GLN A 228 -16.17 -1.11 21.58
N LEU A 229 -15.72 -0.62 20.43
CA LEU A 229 -16.31 -0.97 19.15
C LEU A 229 -16.06 -2.44 18.78
N SER A 230 -14.88 -2.98 19.10
CA SER A 230 -14.55 -4.39 18.91
C SER A 230 -15.54 -5.30 19.67
N LYS A 231 -15.90 -4.95 20.91
CA LYS A 231 -16.89 -5.71 21.71
C LYS A 231 -18.29 -5.67 21.09
N LEU A 232 -18.72 -4.51 20.59
CA LEU A 232 -20.00 -4.38 19.88
C LEU A 232 -20.02 -5.23 18.60
N LEU A 233 -18.91 -5.28 17.88
CA LEU A 233 -18.75 -6.07 16.67
C LEU A 233 -18.84 -7.57 16.92
N ASP A 234 -18.28 -8.06 18.03
CA ASP A 234 -18.40 -9.46 18.42
C ASP A 234 -19.86 -9.85 18.72
N GLY A 235 -20.60 -8.97 19.39
CA GLY A 235 -22.03 -9.15 19.61
C GLY A 235 -22.82 -9.21 18.30
N LEU A 236 -22.53 -8.26 17.39
CA LEU A 236 -23.16 -8.20 16.07
C LEU A 236 -22.89 -9.47 15.24
N ARG A 237 -21.64 -9.96 15.27
CA ARG A 237 -21.21 -11.19 14.59
C ARG A 237 -22.04 -12.38 15.04
N LEU A 238 -22.21 -12.57 16.35
CA LEU A 238 -22.96 -13.70 16.91
C LEU A 238 -24.42 -13.65 16.48
N GLN A 239 -25.05 -12.47 16.51
CA GLN A 239 -26.44 -12.32 16.10
C GLN A 239 -26.63 -12.51 14.59
N LEU A 240 -25.72 -11.99 13.77
CA LEU A 240 -25.76 -12.19 12.32
C LEU A 240 -25.58 -13.67 11.95
N ALA A 241 -24.71 -14.38 12.67
CA ALA A 241 -24.51 -15.82 12.49
C ALA A 241 -25.73 -16.65 12.89
N ALA A 242 -26.41 -16.28 13.98
CA ALA A 242 -27.67 -16.91 14.37
C ALA A 242 -28.77 -16.66 13.33
N TYR A 243 -28.94 -15.40 12.92
CA TYR A 243 -29.91 -14.99 11.89
C TYR A 243 -29.72 -15.75 10.58
N ASN A 244 -28.48 -15.89 10.10
CA ASN A 244 -28.18 -16.56 8.83
C ASN A 244 -28.38 -18.08 8.87
N LYS A 245 -28.34 -18.71 10.05
CA LYS A 245 -28.63 -20.15 10.21
C LYS A 245 -30.13 -20.45 10.30
N GLU A 246 -30.92 -19.49 10.76
CA GLU A 246 -32.34 -19.67 10.98
C GLU A 246 -33.15 -19.69 9.67
N GLN A 247 -34.16 -20.54 9.58
CA GLN A 247 -34.97 -20.73 8.37
C GLN A 247 -35.92 -19.56 8.11
N TYR A 248 -36.06 -19.16 6.84
CA TYR A 248 -37.07 -18.17 6.43
C TYR A 248 -38.49 -18.65 6.75
N GLY A 249 -39.35 -17.71 7.16
CA GLY A 249 -40.72 -17.97 7.58
C GLY A 249 -40.88 -18.39 9.05
N SER A 250 -39.79 -18.64 9.78
CA SER A 250 -39.88 -18.95 11.22
C SER A 250 -40.14 -17.68 12.05
N ALA A 251 -40.99 -17.77 13.07
CA ALA A 251 -41.23 -16.67 13.99
C ALA A 251 -39.94 -16.20 14.70
N ILE A 252 -39.00 -17.14 14.87
CA ILE A 252 -37.69 -16.88 15.49
C ILE A 252 -36.85 -15.97 14.58
N LYS A 253 -36.88 -16.17 13.25
CA LYS A 253 -36.09 -15.37 12.31
C LYS A 253 -36.47 -13.89 12.35
N GLY A 254 -37.77 -13.59 12.36
CA GLY A 254 -38.27 -12.22 12.49
C GLY A 254 -37.80 -11.55 13.78
N GLY A 255 -37.86 -12.28 14.90
CA GLY A 255 -37.31 -11.83 16.19
C GLY A 255 -35.81 -11.53 16.12
N MET A 256 -35.02 -12.46 15.56
CA MET A 256 -33.57 -12.29 15.39
C MET A 256 -33.22 -11.09 14.50
N PHE A 257 -33.98 -10.86 13.42
CA PHE A 257 -33.75 -9.74 12.52
C PHE A 257 -34.07 -8.39 13.19
N THR A 258 -35.14 -8.32 13.98
CA THR A 258 -35.45 -7.13 14.80
C THR A 258 -34.34 -6.85 15.81
N THR A 259 -33.82 -7.87 16.48
CA THR A 259 -32.67 -7.72 17.39
C THR A 259 -31.41 -7.25 16.65
N LEU A 260 -31.13 -7.81 15.47
CA LEU A 260 -30.01 -7.39 14.62
C LEU A 260 -30.11 -5.91 14.23
N LEU A 261 -31.29 -5.44 13.79
CA LEU A 261 -31.53 -4.03 13.48
C LEU A 261 -31.34 -3.12 14.70
N GLY A 262 -31.76 -3.58 15.88
CA GLY A 262 -31.55 -2.89 17.15
C GLY A 262 -30.07 -2.72 17.51
N LEU A 263 -29.26 -3.77 17.36
CA LEU A 263 -27.82 -3.71 17.59
C LEU A 263 -27.11 -2.80 16.59
N LEU A 264 -27.48 -2.88 15.31
CA LEU A 264 -26.95 -1.99 14.27
C LEU A 264 -27.29 -0.52 14.54
N ASN A 265 -28.50 -0.24 15.06
CA ASN A 265 -28.89 1.12 15.48
C ASN A 265 -28.07 1.59 16.69
N ALA A 266 -27.86 0.72 17.68
CA ALA A 266 -27.07 1.04 18.88
C ALA A 266 -25.58 1.27 18.56
N ALA A 267 -25.05 0.59 17.54
CA ALA A 267 -23.69 0.78 17.08
C ALA A 267 -23.52 2.07 16.24
N GLU A 268 -24.60 2.58 15.63
CA GLU A 268 -24.54 3.70 14.69
C GLU A 268 -23.80 4.95 15.21
N PRO A 269 -24.05 5.44 16.44
CA PRO A 269 -23.36 6.63 16.97
C PRO A 269 -21.84 6.51 17.03
N PHE A 270 -21.29 5.29 17.14
CA PHE A 270 -19.84 5.09 17.18
C PHE A 270 -19.16 5.32 15.82
N PHE A 271 -19.95 5.41 14.74
CA PHE A 271 -19.47 5.59 13.36
C PHE A 271 -19.48 7.05 12.91
N PHE A 272 -20.24 7.90 13.59
CA PHE A 272 -20.37 9.30 13.23
C PHE A 272 -19.74 10.16 14.32
N ASP A 273 -18.65 10.81 13.96
CA ASP A 273 -18.03 11.83 14.78
C ASP A 273 -18.05 13.13 13.98
N PRO A 274 -18.98 14.07 14.26
CA PRO A 274 -19.08 15.30 13.48
C PRO A 274 -17.84 16.18 13.61
N ALA A 275 -17.11 16.08 14.72
CA ALA A 275 -15.89 16.84 14.97
C ALA A 275 -14.69 16.20 14.26
N ASP A 276 -14.59 14.87 14.33
CA ASP A 276 -13.42 14.12 13.89
C ASP A 276 -13.80 12.88 13.03
N PRO A 277 -14.52 13.06 11.90
CA PRO A 277 -15.11 11.95 11.15
C PRO A 277 -14.07 10.97 10.58
N GLN A 278 -12.88 11.47 10.24
CA GLN A 278 -11.75 10.67 9.77
C GLN A 278 -11.29 9.62 10.79
N ARG A 279 -11.48 9.85 12.09
CA ARG A 279 -11.08 8.92 13.16
C ARG A 279 -11.94 7.65 13.20
N ARG A 280 -13.09 7.65 12.53
CA ARG A 280 -14.05 6.52 12.50
C ARG A 280 -13.96 5.65 11.25
N LEU A 281 -13.11 6.04 10.29
CA LEU A 281 -12.91 5.31 9.03
C LEU A 281 -12.66 3.80 9.19
N PRO A 282 -11.88 3.29 10.18
CA PRO A 282 -11.48 1.88 10.23
C PRO A 282 -12.63 0.86 10.11
N PHE A 283 -13.79 1.21 10.63
CA PHE A 283 -14.96 0.34 10.72
C PHE A 283 -16.19 0.87 9.99
N PHE A 284 -16.19 2.17 9.68
CA PHE A 284 -17.31 2.88 9.08
C PHE A 284 -17.84 2.21 7.80
N VAL A 285 -16.94 1.84 6.89
CA VAL A 285 -17.31 1.30 5.57
C VAL A 285 -17.94 -0.08 5.68
N ALA A 286 -17.34 -0.99 6.43
CA ALA A 286 -17.87 -2.35 6.51
C ALA A 286 -19.15 -2.40 7.35
N LEU A 287 -19.27 -1.63 8.44
CA LEU A 287 -20.51 -1.58 9.23
C LEU A 287 -21.62 -0.80 8.53
N GLY A 288 -21.28 0.29 7.85
CA GLY A 288 -22.22 0.97 6.96
C GLY A 288 -22.75 0.04 5.88
N THR A 289 -21.89 -0.80 5.31
CA THR A 289 -22.32 -1.81 4.33
C THR A 289 -23.27 -2.83 4.95
N ILE A 290 -22.97 -3.39 6.12
CA ILE A 290 -23.88 -4.33 6.81
C ILE A 290 -25.22 -3.65 7.13
N ARG A 291 -25.19 -2.41 7.63
CA ARG A 291 -26.40 -1.66 7.97
C ARG A 291 -27.30 -1.44 6.76
N LEU A 292 -26.72 -0.98 5.65
CA LEU A 292 -27.48 -0.70 4.43
C LEU A 292 -27.96 -2.00 3.77
N ALA A 293 -27.17 -3.07 3.82
CA ALA A 293 -27.60 -4.40 3.37
C ALA A 293 -28.77 -4.94 4.20
N ALA A 294 -28.74 -4.75 5.53
CA ALA A 294 -29.85 -5.15 6.40
C ALA A 294 -31.13 -4.36 6.12
N LEU A 295 -31.03 -3.04 5.91
CA LEU A 295 -32.18 -2.22 5.51
C LEU A 295 -32.71 -2.59 4.12
N ARG A 296 -31.81 -2.93 3.19
CA ARG A 296 -32.20 -3.44 1.88
C ARG A 296 -32.96 -4.76 2.00
N GLU A 297 -32.45 -5.69 2.80
CA GLU A 297 -33.09 -6.99 3.01
C GLU A 297 -34.43 -6.86 3.76
N LEU A 298 -34.53 -5.94 4.72
CA LEU A 298 -35.81 -5.60 5.38
C LEU A 298 -36.86 -5.24 4.34
N TYR A 299 -36.52 -4.35 3.41
CA TYR A 299 -37.44 -3.89 2.38
C TYR A 299 -37.78 -4.98 1.34
N THR A 300 -36.80 -5.77 0.88
CA THR A 300 -37.03 -6.75 -0.20
C THR A 300 -37.60 -8.08 0.27
N SER A 301 -37.34 -8.46 1.52
CA SER A 301 -37.54 -9.80 2.03
C SER A 301 -38.39 -9.85 3.31
N TYR A 302 -39.10 -8.75 3.61
CA TYR A 302 -39.90 -8.61 4.85
C TYR A 302 -40.80 -9.82 5.09
N LYS A 303 -41.59 -10.19 4.09
CA LYS A 303 -42.56 -11.29 4.18
C LYS A 303 -41.90 -12.62 4.51
N GLN A 304 -40.72 -12.87 3.97
CA GLN A 304 -39.98 -14.09 4.20
C GLN A 304 -39.29 -14.07 5.57
N ILE A 305 -38.90 -12.90 6.07
CA ILE A 305 -38.28 -12.75 7.40
C ILE A 305 -39.32 -12.87 8.51
N TYR A 306 -40.47 -12.21 8.37
CA TYR A 306 -41.47 -12.06 9.43
C TYR A 306 -42.70 -12.97 9.26
N ASN A 307 -42.82 -13.65 8.11
CA ASN A 307 -43.98 -14.48 7.75
C ASN A 307 -45.31 -13.71 7.74
N GLU A 308 -45.27 -12.40 7.47
CA GLU A 308 -46.44 -11.52 7.36
C GLU A 308 -46.22 -10.42 6.32
N ASP A 309 -47.29 -9.83 5.79
CA ASP A 309 -47.18 -8.76 4.80
C ASP A 309 -46.68 -7.44 5.43
N ASP A 310 -45.80 -6.74 4.71
CA ASP A 310 -45.21 -5.49 5.19
C ASP A 310 -46.20 -4.32 5.11
N ARG A 311 -46.76 -3.92 6.24
CA ARG A 311 -47.66 -2.76 6.34
C ARG A 311 -46.93 -1.42 6.26
N ASN A 312 -45.60 -1.42 6.40
CA ASN A 312 -44.75 -0.24 6.48
C ASN A 312 -43.70 -0.17 5.36
N ALA A 313 -43.91 -0.88 4.25
CA ALA A 313 -42.92 -0.99 3.16
C ALA A 313 -42.44 0.37 2.62
N ALA A 314 -43.33 1.35 2.53
CA ALA A 314 -42.98 2.71 2.11
C ALA A 314 -42.03 3.41 3.12
N GLN A 315 -42.23 3.17 4.42
CA GLN A 315 -41.36 3.70 5.46
C GLN A 315 -40.00 2.97 5.46
N HIS A 316 -39.97 1.65 5.31
CA HIS A 316 -38.71 0.90 5.20
C HIS A 316 -37.87 1.33 3.98
N LEU A 317 -38.51 1.61 2.84
CA LEU A 317 -37.83 2.16 1.67
C LEU A 317 -37.24 3.55 1.97
N LYS A 318 -38.04 4.43 2.58
CA LYS A 318 -37.59 5.77 2.95
C LYS A 318 -36.42 5.72 3.94
N ASP A 319 -36.49 4.85 4.95
CA ASP A 319 -35.42 4.67 5.93
C ASP A 319 -34.13 4.18 5.27
N LEU A 320 -34.22 3.25 4.31
CA LEU A 320 -33.08 2.82 3.50
C LEU A 320 -32.47 4.00 2.73
N GLN A 321 -33.29 4.77 2.00
CA GLN A 321 -32.84 5.91 1.19
C GLN A 321 -32.19 7.02 2.04
N ASP A 322 -32.81 7.39 3.16
CA ASP A 322 -32.29 8.38 4.10
C ASP A 322 -30.95 7.92 4.70
N LYS A 323 -30.81 6.62 4.99
CA LYS A 323 -29.56 6.04 5.50
C LYS A 323 -28.48 5.98 4.42
N ILE A 324 -28.80 5.60 3.18
CA ILE A 324 -27.85 5.66 2.05
C ILE A 324 -27.31 7.08 1.92
N LYS A 325 -28.17 8.10 1.94
CA LYS A 325 -27.77 9.51 1.85
C LYS A 325 -26.87 9.93 3.01
N LYS A 326 -27.27 9.63 4.26
CA LYS A 326 -26.50 9.97 5.47
C LYS A 326 -25.11 9.33 5.46
N PHE A 327 -25.04 8.03 5.17
CA PHE A 327 -23.79 7.28 5.20
C PHE A 327 -22.86 7.71 4.05
N THR A 328 -23.39 7.95 2.85
CA THR A 328 -22.59 8.45 1.71
C THR A 328 -22.01 9.84 1.99
N ALA A 329 -22.81 10.74 2.60
CA ALA A 329 -22.33 12.06 3.00
C ALA A 329 -21.21 11.99 4.04
N ALA A 330 -21.34 11.11 5.05
CA ALA A 330 -20.29 10.91 6.05
C ALA A 330 -19.02 10.27 5.47
N ALA A 331 -19.13 9.34 4.53
CA ALA A 331 -17.99 8.78 3.81
C ALA A 331 -17.20 9.89 3.08
N THR A 332 -17.94 10.78 2.41
CA THR A 332 -17.38 11.91 1.65
C THR A 332 -16.68 12.91 2.57
N LEU A 333 -17.32 13.28 3.68
CA LEU A 333 -16.74 14.18 4.67
C LEU A 333 -15.49 13.58 5.32
N SER A 334 -15.55 12.31 5.72
CA SER A 334 -14.42 11.60 6.34
C SER A 334 -13.22 11.54 5.40
N ARG A 335 -13.45 11.29 4.11
CA ARG A 335 -12.42 11.33 3.08
C ARG A 335 -11.74 12.70 2.98
N ALA A 336 -12.55 13.76 2.92
CA ALA A 336 -12.03 15.13 2.81
C ALA A 336 -11.17 15.51 4.02
N ARG A 337 -11.64 15.21 5.24
CA ARG A 337 -10.90 15.49 6.48
C ARG A 337 -9.62 14.66 6.62
N ALA A 338 -9.64 13.38 6.22
CA ALA A 338 -8.45 12.55 6.20
C ALA A 338 -7.39 13.14 5.25
N LEU A 339 -7.80 13.58 4.05
CA LEU A 339 -6.90 14.17 3.07
C LEU A 339 -6.30 15.50 3.56
N GLU A 340 -7.13 16.39 4.11
CA GLU A 340 -6.67 17.65 4.73
C GLU A 340 -5.64 17.39 5.83
N TRP A 341 -5.93 16.46 6.74
CA TRP A 341 -5.03 16.06 7.80
C TRP A 341 -3.67 15.57 7.25
N ARG A 342 -3.68 14.65 6.27
CA ARG A 342 -2.45 14.06 5.74
C ARG A 342 -1.60 15.09 4.99
N ILE A 343 -2.20 15.97 4.19
CA ILE A 343 -1.50 17.07 3.51
C ILE A 343 -0.91 18.05 4.52
N GLY A 344 -1.60 18.28 5.63
CA GLY A 344 -1.16 19.15 6.72
C GLY A 344 0.12 18.69 7.43
N LYS A 345 0.55 17.43 7.26
CA LYS A 345 1.80 16.87 7.81
C LYS A 345 3.06 17.24 7.03
N VAL A 346 2.90 17.72 5.80
CA VAL A 346 4.00 18.28 5.04
C VAL A 346 4.22 19.71 5.52
N LYS A 347 5.43 20.06 5.93
CA LYS A 347 5.82 21.36 6.48
C LYS A 347 7.04 21.92 5.78
N VAL A 348 7.21 23.24 5.89
CA VAL A 348 8.50 23.90 5.67
C VAL A 348 9.13 24.10 7.04
N VAL A 349 10.33 23.57 7.24
CA VAL A 349 11.08 23.65 8.50
C VAL A 349 12.32 24.50 8.27
N HIS A 350 12.62 25.37 9.24
CA HIS A 350 13.81 26.22 9.24
C HIS A 350 14.57 26.06 10.55
N THR A 351 15.89 25.86 10.44
CA THR A 351 16.79 25.82 11.60
C THR A 351 18.03 26.68 11.34
N GLU A 352 18.58 27.24 12.40
CA GLU A 352 19.78 28.07 12.37
C GLU A 352 20.79 27.56 13.39
N SER A 353 22.07 27.51 13.00
CA SER A 353 23.17 27.20 13.92
C SER A 353 24.31 28.17 13.69
N THR A 354 24.74 28.85 14.76
CA THR A 354 25.86 29.79 14.73
C THR A 354 27.09 29.17 15.37
N GLU A 355 28.21 29.19 14.65
CA GLU A 355 29.49 28.67 15.07
C GLU A 355 30.57 29.75 14.98
N TRP A 356 31.50 29.76 15.94
CA TRP A 356 32.62 30.70 15.96
C TRP A 356 33.84 30.08 15.28
N GLY A 357 34.22 30.60 14.11
CA GLY A 357 35.40 30.20 13.37
C GLY A 357 36.55 31.20 13.47
N VAL A 358 37.70 30.85 12.89
CA VAL A 358 38.94 31.66 12.88
C VAL A 358 38.74 33.04 12.21
N VAL A 359 37.78 33.15 11.29
CA VAL A 359 37.48 34.37 10.51
C VAL A 359 36.23 35.13 11.00
N GLY A 360 35.63 34.71 12.12
CA GLY A 360 34.43 35.33 12.70
C GLY A 360 33.25 34.36 12.89
N PRO A 361 32.10 34.85 13.39
CA PRO A 361 30.89 34.04 13.55
C PRO A 361 30.28 33.71 12.17
N SER A 362 29.96 32.44 11.95
CA SER A 362 29.22 31.97 10.78
C SER A 362 27.88 31.41 11.20
N THR A 363 26.80 31.72 10.47
CA THR A 363 25.46 31.19 10.72
C THR A 363 25.07 30.34 9.53
N THR A 364 24.68 29.09 9.79
CA THR A 364 24.13 28.19 8.79
C THR A 364 22.61 28.17 8.91
N HIS A 365 21.92 28.63 7.87
CA HIS A 365 20.46 28.50 7.74
C HIS A 365 20.16 27.22 6.97
N ARG A 366 19.30 26.36 7.50
CA ARG A 366 18.83 25.14 6.84
C ARG A 366 17.32 25.22 6.66
N TRP A 367 16.86 25.05 5.42
CA TRP A 367 15.45 25.04 5.04
C TRP A 367 15.10 23.69 4.44
N ALA A 368 14.02 23.06 4.91
CA ALA A 368 13.61 21.76 4.43
C ALA A 368 12.10 21.68 4.17
N ALA A 369 11.74 20.97 3.10
CA ALA A 369 10.43 20.35 3.02
C ALA A 369 10.48 19.06 3.84
N HIS A 370 9.65 18.96 4.87
CA HIS A 370 9.61 17.82 5.77
C HIS A 370 8.21 17.25 5.85
N ASP A 371 8.05 15.95 5.64
CA ASP A 371 6.82 15.22 5.91
C ASP A 371 6.98 14.48 7.24
N GLU A 372 6.32 14.99 8.27
CA GLU A 372 6.38 14.39 9.61
C GLU A 372 5.71 13.00 9.65
N TYR A 373 4.90 12.68 8.63
CA TYR A 373 4.18 11.41 8.56
C TYR A 373 5.05 10.23 8.11
N ASP A 374 6.03 10.42 7.24
CA ASP A 374 6.87 9.31 6.74
C ASP A 374 8.36 9.60 6.86
N GLY A 375 8.72 10.73 7.47
CA GLY A 375 10.10 11.13 7.69
C GLY A 375 10.76 11.69 6.42
N PHE A 376 10.04 11.83 5.29
CA PHE A 376 10.58 12.47 4.11
C PHE A 376 11.17 13.84 4.48
N ARG A 377 12.39 14.09 4.06
CA ARG A 377 13.07 15.36 4.28
C ARG A 377 13.92 15.70 3.08
N ARG A 378 13.68 16.88 2.51
CA ARG A 378 14.52 17.45 1.47
C ARG A 378 14.99 18.83 1.91
N GLU A 379 16.30 18.97 2.10
CA GLU A 379 16.91 20.11 2.78
C GLU A 379 17.91 20.85 1.87
N TRP A 380 17.94 22.17 2.04
CA TRP A 380 18.93 23.07 1.46
C TRP A 380 19.49 23.97 2.55
N SER A 381 20.75 24.35 2.42
CA SER A 381 21.41 25.20 3.39
C SER A 381 22.26 26.29 2.74
N TYR A 382 22.43 27.37 3.49
CA TYR A 382 23.33 28.48 3.16
C TYR A 382 24.03 28.95 4.44
N ASN A 383 25.34 29.16 4.36
CA ASN A 383 26.15 29.72 5.43
C ASN A 383 26.53 31.17 5.10
N THR A 384 26.44 32.05 6.09
CA THR A 384 26.68 33.50 5.93
C THR A 384 28.11 33.86 5.53
N LEU A 385 29.09 32.99 5.78
CA LEU A 385 30.50 33.21 5.43
C LEU A 385 30.99 32.32 4.28
N THR A 386 30.66 31.02 4.29
CA THR A 386 31.16 30.06 3.29
C THR A 386 30.22 29.92 2.09
N GLY A 387 29.06 30.58 2.11
CA GLY A 387 28.07 30.52 1.06
C GLY A 387 27.23 29.24 1.10
N GLY A 388 26.69 28.85 -0.04
CA GLY A 388 25.80 27.69 -0.18
C GLY A 388 24.64 27.98 -1.11
N THR A 389 23.48 27.38 -0.84
CA THR A 389 22.29 27.57 -1.66
C THR A 389 21.57 28.85 -1.28
N GLY A 390 21.96 29.99 -1.89
CA GLY A 390 21.43 31.32 -1.54
C GLY A 390 19.90 31.48 -1.66
N ASN A 391 19.20 30.55 -2.32
CA ASN A 391 17.74 30.49 -2.43
C ASN A 391 17.12 29.29 -1.69
N ALA A 392 17.77 28.79 -0.61
CA ALA A 392 17.35 27.60 0.14
C ALA A 392 15.87 27.61 0.58
N GLU A 393 15.37 28.76 1.07
CA GLU A 393 13.97 28.90 1.47
C GLU A 393 13.02 28.68 0.28
N SER A 394 13.30 29.30 -0.87
CA SER A 394 12.47 29.20 -2.07
C SER A 394 12.40 27.75 -2.56
N LEU A 395 13.53 27.04 -2.54
CA LEU A 395 13.59 25.63 -2.93
C LEU A 395 12.83 24.73 -1.96
N ALA A 396 12.94 24.97 -0.65
CA ALA A 396 12.18 24.26 0.36
C ALA A 396 10.66 24.48 0.20
N ARG A 397 10.24 25.72 -0.08
CA ARG A 397 8.83 26.03 -0.37
C ARG A 397 8.31 25.33 -1.63
N LYS A 398 9.11 25.29 -2.70
CA LYS A 398 8.75 24.57 -3.92
C LYS A 398 8.62 23.07 -3.67
N ALA A 399 9.61 22.47 -3.01
CA ALA A 399 9.58 21.05 -2.68
C ALA A 399 8.45 20.68 -1.71
N HIS A 400 8.05 21.60 -0.83
CA HIS A 400 6.88 21.44 0.02
C HIS A 400 5.59 21.36 -0.81
N VAL A 401 5.40 22.25 -1.80
CA VAL A 401 4.24 22.19 -2.71
C VAL A 401 4.26 20.90 -3.52
N ASP A 402 5.39 20.57 -4.14
CA ASP A 402 5.60 19.33 -4.91
C ASP A 402 5.22 18.10 -4.06
N ARG A 403 5.71 18.04 -2.81
CA ARG A 403 5.41 16.96 -1.88
C ARG A 403 3.93 16.94 -1.48
N GLN A 404 3.30 18.09 -1.24
CA GLN A 404 1.86 18.15 -0.94
C GLN A 404 1.01 17.62 -2.09
N GLU A 405 1.38 17.89 -3.35
CA GLU A 405 0.65 17.38 -4.49
C GLU A 405 0.85 15.86 -4.67
N GLU A 406 2.06 15.35 -4.46
CA GLU A 406 2.33 13.91 -4.46
C GLU A 406 1.53 13.20 -3.37
N VAL A 407 1.61 13.69 -2.12
CA VAL A 407 0.87 13.16 -0.97
C VAL A 407 -0.63 13.21 -1.24
N ARG A 408 -1.15 14.34 -1.72
CA ARG A 408 -2.57 14.47 -2.08
C ARG A 408 -2.99 13.39 -3.06
N SER A 409 -2.16 13.15 -4.07
CA SER A 409 -2.46 12.23 -5.14
C SER A 409 -2.42 10.77 -4.69
N GLN A 410 -1.37 10.34 -4.00
CA GLN A 410 -1.21 8.97 -3.53
C GLN A 410 -2.26 8.65 -2.46
N PHE A 411 -2.39 9.51 -1.45
CA PHE A 411 -3.32 9.30 -0.35
C PHE A 411 -4.79 9.33 -0.80
N SER A 412 -5.12 10.17 -1.79
CA SER A 412 -6.46 10.14 -2.40
C SER A 412 -6.78 8.79 -3.04
N ALA A 413 -5.79 8.15 -3.65
CA ALA A 413 -5.95 6.88 -4.32
C ALA A 413 -6.14 5.74 -3.30
N GLU A 414 -5.35 5.74 -2.23
CA GLU A 414 -5.49 4.82 -1.09
C GLU A 414 -6.87 4.95 -0.40
N LEU A 415 -7.33 6.20 -0.19
CA LEU A 415 -8.66 6.49 0.35
C LEU A 415 -9.78 6.05 -0.59
N ASP A 416 -9.63 6.26 -1.91
CA ASP A 416 -10.62 5.84 -2.89
C ASP A 416 -10.80 4.32 -2.92
N ARG A 417 -9.69 3.59 -2.80
CA ARG A 417 -9.71 2.13 -2.70
C ARG A 417 -10.39 1.68 -1.42
N PHE A 418 -10.04 2.27 -0.28
CA PHE A 418 -10.67 1.98 1.01
C PHE A 418 -12.18 2.20 0.98
N LEU A 419 -12.61 3.37 0.47
CA LEU A 419 -14.00 3.82 0.40
C LEU A 419 -14.77 3.25 -0.80
N SER A 420 -14.18 2.32 -1.57
CA SER A 420 -14.84 1.76 -2.75
C SER A 420 -16.21 1.12 -2.46
N PRO A 421 -16.48 0.43 -1.33
CA PRO A 421 -17.84 -0.01 -1.02
C PRO A 421 -18.83 1.14 -0.83
N ALA A 422 -18.38 2.23 -0.20
CA ALA A 422 -19.23 3.38 0.09
C ALA A 422 -19.73 4.08 -1.18
N ARG A 423 -18.92 4.09 -2.24
CA ARG A 423 -19.32 4.59 -3.57
C ARG A 423 -20.46 3.76 -4.18
N THR A 424 -20.54 2.48 -3.85
CA THR A 424 -21.58 1.58 -4.36
C THR A 424 -22.87 1.56 -3.54
N TRP A 425 -22.92 2.22 -2.38
CA TRP A 425 -24.13 2.23 -1.53
C TRP A 425 -25.35 2.84 -2.21
N ARG A 426 -25.18 3.79 -3.14
CA ARG A 426 -26.28 4.35 -3.94
C ARG A 426 -27.10 3.27 -4.66
N TYR A 427 -26.46 2.20 -5.10
CA TYR A 427 -27.11 1.14 -5.89
C TYR A 427 -27.94 0.19 -5.02
N LEU A 428 -27.82 0.27 -3.69
CA LEU A 428 -28.70 -0.46 -2.77
C LEU A 428 -30.12 0.13 -2.77
N ASP A 429 -30.31 1.36 -3.26
CA ASP A 429 -31.64 1.92 -3.49
C ASP A 429 -32.28 1.25 -4.72
N PRO A 430 -33.41 0.53 -4.56
CA PRO A 430 -34.12 -0.08 -5.70
C PRO A 430 -34.57 0.91 -6.77
N ALA A 431 -34.67 2.21 -6.47
CA ALA A 431 -34.98 3.23 -7.46
C ALA A 431 -33.81 3.52 -8.41
N VAL A 432 -32.58 3.16 -8.04
CA VAL A 432 -31.38 3.35 -8.87
C VAL A 432 -31.21 2.15 -9.80
N THR A 433 -31.39 2.39 -11.10
CA THR A 433 -31.33 1.35 -12.15
C THR A 433 -30.05 1.39 -12.97
N ASP A 434 -29.27 2.47 -12.87
CA ASP A 434 -27.96 2.58 -13.51
C ASP A 434 -26.96 1.58 -12.90
N LYS A 435 -26.02 1.11 -13.71
CA LYS A 435 -24.94 0.23 -13.26
C LYS A 435 -23.70 1.05 -12.86
N PRO A 436 -22.88 0.54 -11.92
CA PRO A 436 -21.57 1.11 -11.62
C PRO A 436 -20.73 1.30 -12.89
N THR A 437 -20.08 2.45 -13.00
CA THR A 437 -19.24 2.80 -14.15
C THR A 437 -17.77 2.70 -13.79
N GLN A 438 -16.93 2.20 -14.69
CA GLN A 438 -15.49 2.17 -14.51
C GLN A 438 -14.86 3.43 -15.09
N ILE A 439 -14.15 4.17 -14.25
CA ILE A 439 -13.48 5.41 -14.62
C ILE A 439 -11.97 5.29 -14.36
N PRO A 440 -11.12 5.69 -15.34
CA PRO A 440 -9.69 5.80 -15.10
C PRO A 440 -9.42 6.99 -14.18
N VAL A 441 -8.63 6.77 -13.13
CA VAL A 441 -8.18 7.83 -12.22
C VAL A 441 -6.67 7.89 -12.27
N ASP A 442 -6.16 9.11 -12.43
CA ASP A 442 -4.74 9.39 -12.46
C ASP A 442 -4.24 9.72 -11.06
N MET A 443 -3.06 9.21 -10.73
CA MET A 443 -2.29 9.62 -9.57
C MET A 443 -0.86 9.98 -9.98
N GLN A 444 -0.13 10.72 -9.16
CA GLN A 444 1.24 11.13 -9.45
C GLN A 444 2.21 10.82 -8.32
N THR A 445 3.48 10.67 -8.71
CA THR A 445 4.65 10.50 -7.85
C THR A 445 5.80 11.36 -8.35
N GLY A 446 6.68 11.80 -7.45
CA GLY A 446 7.71 12.80 -7.73
C GLY A 446 7.15 14.24 -7.75
N PRO A 447 7.90 15.23 -8.26
CA PRO A 447 9.11 15.10 -9.07
C PRO A 447 10.33 14.65 -8.26
N VAL A 448 11.15 13.80 -8.87
CA VAL A 448 12.42 13.35 -8.31
C VAL A 448 13.58 13.83 -9.18
N GLY A 449 14.61 14.41 -8.57
CA GLY A 449 15.71 15.08 -9.26
C GLY A 449 15.79 16.57 -8.98
N GLY A 450 16.58 17.27 -9.78
CA GLY A 450 16.90 18.69 -9.66
C GLY A 450 15.82 19.66 -10.11
N GLN A 451 16.13 20.95 -9.93
CA GLN A 451 15.26 22.06 -10.37
C GLN A 451 15.77 22.72 -11.67
N GLY A 452 16.85 22.20 -12.26
CA GLY A 452 17.43 22.70 -13.49
C GLY A 452 16.54 22.50 -14.72
N GLY A 453 16.97 23.05 -15.86
CA GLY A 453 16.35 22.80 -17.16
C GLY A 453 14.94 23.36 -17.36
N THR A 454 14.25 22.82 -18.36
CA THR A 454 12.88 23.19 -18.79
C THR A 454 11.90 22.07 -18.53
N GLU A 455 10.63 22.40 -18.30
CA GLU A 455 9.60 21.40 -18.03
C GLU A 455 9.19 20.64 -19.29
N PHE A 456 8.82 19.37 -19.10
CA PHE A 456 8.17 18.56 -20.12
C PHE A 456 7.03 17.74 -19.49
N LEU A 457 6.02 17.45 -20.30
CA LEU A 457 4.92 16.57 -19.95
C LEU A 457 4.44 15.88 -21.23
N ASP A 458 4.41 14.56 -21.20
CA ASP A 458 3.93 13.78 -22.35
C ASP A 458 2.40 13.85 -22.46
N ASP A 459 1.92 13.91 -23.69
CA ASP A 459 0.51 13.70 -24.03
C ASP A 459 0.36 12.33 -24.73
N PRO A 460 -0.16 11.31 -24.01
CA PRO A 460 -0.35 9.98 -24.57
C PRO A 460 -1.49 9.91 -25.60
N LYS A 461 -2.33 10.94 -25.74
CA LYS A 461 -3.51 10.94 -26.63
C LYS A 461 -4.41 9.71 -26.44
N ASN A 462 -4.58 9.31 -25.19
CA ASN A 462 -5.31 8.10 -24.79
C ASN A 462 -4.77 6.78 -25.37
N LYS A 463 -3.49 6.72 -25.77
CA LYS A 463 -2.80 5.50 -26.20
C LYS A 463 -1.95 4.90 -25.07
N PRO A 464 -1.86 3.56 -24.97
CA PRO A 464 -1.03 2.90 -23.96
C PRO A 464 0.47 3.09 -24.27
N ILE A 465 1.31 2.99 -23.25
CA ILE A 465 2.76 2.89 -23.43
C ILE A 465 3.06 1.57 -24.17
N THR A 466 3.82 1.66 -25.26
CA THR A 466 4.23 0.51 -26.08
C THR A 466 5.74 0.29 -26.11
N ARG A 467 6.54 1.33 -25.84
CA ARG A 467 8.00 1.24 -25.80
C ARG A 467 8.57 2.27 -24.84
N ILE A 468 9.65 1.91 -24.18
CA ILE A 468 10.44 2.81 -23.33
C ILE A 468 11.87 2.79 -23.81
N VAL A 469 12.49 3.97 -23.87
CA VAL A 469 13.91 4.12 -24.17
C VAL A 469 14.54 5.06 -23.15
N VAL A 470 15.54 4.54 -22.43
CA VAL A 470 16.37 5.30 -21.50
C VAL A 470 17.78 5.40 -22.08
N TYR A 471 18.29 6.61 -22.16
CA TYR A 471 19.66 6.93 -22.55
C TYR A 471 20.44 7.29 -21.29
N ALA A 472 21.49 6.55 -20.96
CA ALA A 472 22.17 6.73 -19.68
C ALA A 472 23.67 6.43 -19.74
N GLY A 473 24.46 7.30 -19.11
CA GLY A 473 25.87 7.11 -18.78
C GLY A 473 26.07 7.27 -17.28
N ALA A 474 26.93 8.20 -16.86
CA ALA A 474 27.06 8.57 -15.45
C ALA A 474 25.79 9.24 -14.87
N ARG A 475 24.88 9.69 -15.75
CA ARG A 475 23.55 10.24 -15.47
C ARG A 475 22.55 9.75 -16.50
N VAL A 476 21.26 9.99 -16.28
CA VAL A 476 20.22 9.77 -17.29
C VAL A 476 20.29 10.90 -18.31
N ASP A 477 20.87 10.62 -19.47
CA ASP A 477 21.06 11.59 -20.56
C ASP A 477 19.74 11.92 -21.27
N GLY A 478 18.84 10.95 -21.39
CA GLY A 478 17.55 11.15 -22.04
C GLY A 478 16.52 10.05 -21.82
N LEU A 479 15.27 10.41 -22.08
CA LEU A 479 14.09 9.55 -21.92
C LEU A 479 13.16 9.74 -23.12
N GLU A 480 12.69 8.65 -23.70
CA GLU A 480 11.69 8.67 -24.76
C GLU A 480 10.68 7.55 -24.53
N ILE A 481 9.40 7.91 -24.37
CA ILE A 481 8.28 6.98 -24.20
C ILE A 481 7.46 6.97 -25.49
N PHE A 482 7.04 5.79 -25.93
CA PHE A 482 6.16 5.65 -27.09
C PHE A 482 4.77 5.24 -26.64
N TYR A 483 3.77 5.93 -27.17
CA TYR A 483 2.35 5.72 -26.89
C TYR A 483 1.66 5.22 -28.15
N GLY A 484 1.15 3.98 -28.13
CA GLY A 484 0.53 3.36 -29.31
C GLY A 484 1.46 3.33 -30.54
N GLY A 485 2.77 3.14 -30.33
CA GLY A 485 3.79 3.14 -31.37
C GLY A 485 4.31 4.53 -31.79
N VAL A 486 3.75 5.62 -31.26
CA VAL A 486 4.17 6.99 -31.58
C VAL A 486 5.05 7.54 -30.47
N SER A 487 6.20 8.12 -30.82
CA SER A 487 7.07 8.78 -29.83
C SER A 487 6.36 9.96 -29.17
N GLY A 488 6.42 10.03 -27.84
CA GLY A 488 6.04 11.20 -27.04
C GLY A 488 7.04 12.36 -27.13
N GLY A 489 8.17 12.14 -27.80
CA GLY A 489 9.27 13.09 -27.93
C GLY A 489 10.47 12.70 -27.07
N LEU A 490 11.67 13.00 -27.56
CA LEU A 490 12.90 12.82 -26.79
C LEU A 490 13.04 13.94 -25.75
N HIS A 491 13.17 13.55 -24.49
CA HIS A 491 13.57 14.42 -23.40
C HIS A 491 15.05 14.23 -23.11
N GLY A 492 15.80 15.32 -22.94
CA GLY A 492 17.26 15.27 -22.86
C GLY A 492 17.90 14.98 -24.22
N LYS A 493 18.90 14.10 -24.26
CA LYS A 493 19.66 13.72 -25.47
C LYS A 493 19.84 12.21 -25.57
N ARG A 494 20.19 11.73 -26.77
CA ARG A 494 20.65 10.35 -26.98
C ARG A 494 22.13 10.25 -26.60
N GLY A 495 22.41 9.97 -25.33
CA GLY A 495 23.77 9.84 -24.79
C GLY A 495 23.95 8.56 -23.98
N GLY A 496 25.22 8.18 -23.76
CA GLY A 496 25.55 6.95 -23.04
C GLY A 496 25.04 5.68 -23.72
N SER A 497 24.76 4.67 -22.89
CA SER A 497 24.16 3.40 -23.30
C SER A 497 22.65 3.56 -23.53
N THR A 498 22.13 2.83 -24.51
CA THR A 498 20.69 2.80 -24.81
C THR A 498 20.06 1.58 -24.18
N HIS A 499 19.04 1.81 -23.35
CA HIS A 499 18.21 0.78 -22.75
C HIS A 499 16.80 0.90 -23.30
N ALA A 500 16.42 0.00 -24.19
CA ALA A 500 15.13 0.03 -24.87
C ALA A 500 14.36 -1.27 -24.66
N HIS A 501 13.04 -1.17 -24.52
CA HIS A 501 12.16 -2.32 -24.44
C HIS A 501 10.82 -2.03 -25.09
N ASP A 502 10.37 -2.94 -25.93
CA ASP A 502 9.01 -2.96 -26.49
C ASP A 502 8.13 -3.79 -25.56
N LEU A 503 7.05 -3.20 -25.06
CA LEU A 503 6.13 -3.86 -24.15
C LEU A 503 5.31 -4.90 -24.92
N GLU A 504 5.29 -6.12 -24.41
CA GLU A 504 4.43 -7.18 -24.94
C GLU A 504 2.94 -6.92 -24.68
N PRO A 505 2.02 -7.58 -25.39
CA PRO A 505 0.60 -7.54 -25.06
C PRO A 505 0.35 -7.86 -23.58
N GLY A 506 -0.36 -6.96 -22.90
CA GLY A 506 -0.69 -7.07 -21.46
C GLY A 506 0.47 -6.75 -20.51
N GLU A 507 1.66 -6.47 -21.02
CA GLU A 507 2.78 -5.95 -20.23
C GLU A 507 2.53 -4.49 -19.87
N LYS A 508 2.75 -4.15 -18.60
CA LYS A 508 2.53 -2.82 -18.04
C LYS A 508 3.68 -2.46 -17.13
N ILE A 509 4.03 -1.18 -17.11
CA ILE A 509 4.95 -0.65 -16.11
C ILE A 509 4.20 -0.48 -14.80
N ILE A 510 4.74 -1.07 -13.75
CA ILE A 510 4.15 -1.11 -12.41
C ILE A 510 5.07 -0.48 -11.36
N GLY A 511 6.34 -0.26 -11.69
CA GLY A 511 7.29 0.37 -10.78
C GLY A 511 8.28 1.28 -11.48
N VAL A 512 8.72 2.31 -10.77
CA VAL A 512 9.84 3.16 -11.16
C VAL A 512 10.69 3.48 -9.94
N TRP A 513 12.00 3.36 -10.12
CA TRP A 513 12.99 3.68 -9.11
C TRP A 513 14.26 4.20 -9.78
N GLY A 514 15.19 4.74 -9.00
CA GLY A 514 16.45 5.24 -9.54
C GLY A 514 17.30 5.95 -8.51
N ARG A 515 18.20 6.81 -9.00
CA ARG A 515 19.08 7.67 -8.19
C ARG A 515 18.99 9.11 -8.65
N ALA A 516 19.02 10.05 -7.71
CA ALA A 516 18.96 11.47 -8.01
C ALA A 516 19.65 12.32 -6.93
N GLY A 517 20.39 13.32 -7.39
CA GLY A 517 20.86 14.44 -6.59
C GLY A 517 20.38 15.76 -7.18
N ALA A 518 21.34 16.57 -7.64
CA ALA A 518 21.05 17.81 -8.37
C ALA A 518 20.48 17.57 -9.78
N ALA A 519 20.52 16.33 -10.27
CA ALA A 519 19.97 15.86 -11.53
C ALA A 519 19.56 14.38 -11.38
N LEU A 520 19.00 13.77 -12.43
CA LEU A 520 18.68 12.34 -12.44
C LEU A 520 19.94 11.52 -12.75
N ASP A 521 20.43 10.77 -11.77
CA ASP A 521 21.66 9.98 -11.90
C ASP A 521 21.37 8.57 -12.46
N ALA A 522 20.25 7.96 -12.08
CA ALA A 522 19.77 6.70 -12.63
C ALA A 522 18.24 6.61 -12.67
N LEU A 523 17.71 5.83 -13.61
CA LEU A 523 16.28 5.61 -13.79
C LEU A 523 16.04 4.19 -14.31
N TYR A 524 15.14 3.47 -13.63
CA TYR A 524 14.75 2.12 -13.95
C TYR A 524 13.23 1.96 -13.87
N PHE A 525 12.65 1.37 -14.91
CA PHE A 525 11.25 0.98 -14.98
C PHE A 525 11.11 -0.52 -14.75
N GLU A 526 10.10 -0.92 -13.99
CA GLU A 526 9.74 -2.31 -13.73
C GLU A 526 8.39 -2.67 -14.37
N THR A 527 8.32 -3.81 -15.06
CA THR A 527 7.07 -4.32 -15.65
C THR A 527 6.40 -5.38 -14.78
N ASN A 528 5.10 -5.60 -14.98
CA ASN A 528 4.36 -6.74 -14.40
C ASN A 528 4.84 -8.12 -14.89
N LYS A 529 5.79 -8.18 -15.82
CA LYS A 529 6.49 -9.39 -16.23
C LYS A 529 7.91 -9.45 -15.66
N ASN A 530 8.20 -8.65 -14.63
CA ASN A 530 9.49 -8.59 -13.94
C ASN A 530 10.66 -8.24 -14.87
N ARG A 531 10.41 -7.37 -15.86
CA ARG A 531 11.48 -6.78 -16.66
C ARG A 531 11.88 -5.45 -16.09
N GLN A 532 13.18 -5.17 -16.16
CA GLN A 532 13.77 -3.91 -15.78
C GLN A 532 14.33 -3.22 -17.01
N ILE A 533 14.00 -1.93 -17.18
CA ILE A 533 14.43 -1.11 -18.30
C ILE A 533 15.02 0.17 -17.75
N GLY A 534 16.31 0.40 -17.95
CA GLY A 534 16.94 1.60 -17.42
C GLY A 534 18.44 1.51 -17.30
N GLY A 535 19.04 2.61 -16.84
CA GLY A 535 20.47 2.75 -16.62
C GLY A 535 20.80 4.05 -15.90
N GLY A 536 22.08 4.24 -15.59
CA GLY A 536 22.61 5.45 -14.95
C GLY A 536 23.85 5.18 -14.10
N GLY A 537 24.31 6.22 -13.41
CA GLY A 537 25.46 6.17 -12.52
C GLY A 537 25.09 6.02 -11.04
N GLY A 538 26.11 5.79 -10.20
CA GLY A 538 25.96 5.67 -8.75
C GLY A 538 25.86 7.00 -7.98
N GLY A 539 25.71 8.13 -8.67
CA GLY A 539 25.53 9.44 -8.04
C GLY A 539 24.19 9.58 -7.34
N GLY A 540 24.04 10.63 -6.53
CA GLY A 540 22.77 10.98 -5.89
C GLY A 540 22.29 9.96 -4.84
N ASN A 541 21.08 10.22 -4.33
CA ASN A 541 20.38 9.33 -3.41
C ASN A 541 19.37 8.50 -4.18
N GLU A 542 19.18 7.25 -3.77
CA GLU A 542 18.17 6.40 -4.38
C GLU A 542 16.74 6.84 -4.02
N TRP A 543 15.79 6.53 -4.90
CA TRP A 543 14.38 6.92 -4.76
C TRP A 543 13.44 5.93 -5.43
N ILE A 544 12.21 5.83 -4.91
CA ILE A 544 11.08 5.09 -5.51
C ILE A 544 9.97 6.07 -5.83
N ALA A 545 9.35 5.90 -7.00
CA ALA A 545 8.17 6.67 -7.40
C ALA A 545 7.00 5.75 -7.79
N SER A 546 6.94 4.53 -7.23
CA SER A 546 5.90 3.54 -7.49
C SER A 546 4.73 3.66 -6.51
N PRO A 547 3.47 3.62 -6.97
CA PRO A 547 2.31 3.43 -6.11
C PRO A 547 2.31 2.05 -5.45
N SER A 548 1.42 1.87 -4.48
CA SER A 548 1.22 0.58 -3.83
C SER A 548 0.74 -0.49 -4.80
N ASP A 549 1.23 -1.72 -4.60
CA ASP A 549 0.93 -2.88 -5.45
C ASP A 549 -0.56 -3.22 -5.52
N ASP A 550 -1.29 -2.97 -4.43
CA ASP A 550 -2.70 -3.32 -4.30
C ASP A 550 -3.64 -2.43 -5.14
N MET A 551 -3.17 -1.26 -5.59
CA MET A 551 -3.96 -0.35 -6.44
C MET A 551 -4.17 -0.87 -7.86
N GLY A 552 -3.39 -1.86 -8.31
CA GLY A 552 -3.43 -2.35 -9.68
C GLY A 552 -3.12 -1.27 -10.72
N SER A 553 -2.40 -0.22 -10.31
CA SER A 553 -2.08 0.92 -11.16
C SER A 553 -0.95 0.59 -12.13
N SER A 554 -0.91 1.29 -13.26
CA SER A 554 0.20 1.23 -14.21
C SER A 554 0.61 2.60 -14.68
N LEU A 555 1.88 2.77 -15.04
CA LEU A 555 2.38 4.03 -15.58
C LEU A 555 1.58 4.41 -16.83
N TRP A 556 1.08 5.63 -16.83
CA TRP A 556 0.25 6.19 -17.88
C TRP A 556 1.00 7.22 -18.71
N LYS A 557 1.74 8.11 -18.07
CA LYS A 557 2.58 9.11 -18.73
C LYS A 557 3.71 9.59 -17.84
N VAL A 558 4.68 10.26 -18.45
CA VAL A 558 5.82 10.87 -17.75
C VAL A 558 5.83 12.38 -17.96
N GLY A 559 6.41 13.09 -17.00
CA GLY A 559 6.78 14.49 -17.13
C GLY A 559 8.03 14.74 -16.32
N GLY A 560 8.41 16.01 -16.17
CA GLY A 560 9.56 16.38 -15.37
C GLY A 560 10.28 17.58 -15.93
N ARG A 561 11.61 17.58 -15.79
CA ARG A 561 12.50 18.65 -16.22
C ARG A 561 13.67 18.08 -17.01
N LYS A 562 14.01 18.71 -18.13
CA LYS A 562 15.13 18.33 -18.99
C LYS A 562 16.10 19.49 -19.19
N GLY A 563 17.38 19.18 -19.08
CA GLY A 563 18.47 20.05 -19.51
C GLY A 563 18.87 19.76 -20.96
N SER A 564 19.90 20.45 -21.45
CA SER A 564 20.49 20.19 -22.77
C SER A 564 21.34 18.91 -22.80
N ALA A 565 21.82 18.46 -21.64
CA ALA A 565 22.74 17.34 -21.53
C ALA A 565 22.15 16.10 -20.84
N HIS A 566 21.18 16.26 -19.93
CA HIS A 566 20.61 15.18 -19.14
C HIS A 566 19.20 15.51 -18.66
N ILE A 567 18.51 14.51 -18.14
CA ILE A 567 17.25 14.66 -17.42
C ILE A 567 17.56 15.23 -16.02
N GLU A 568 16.87 16.32 -15.68
CA GLU A 568 17.05 17.02 -14.41
C GLU A 568 16.15 16.40 -13.34
N ALA A 569 14.88 16.20 -13.68
CA ALA A 569 13.91 15.56 -12.81
C ALA A 569 12.84 14.81 -13.60
N VAL A 570 12.20 13.84 -12.95
CA VAL A 570 11.10 13.04 -13.50
C VAL A 570 9.92 13.04 -12.55
N LYS A 571 8.73 13.09 -13.15
CA LYS A 571 7.43 12.95 -12.50
C LYS A 571 6.68 11.86 -13.24
N PHE A 572 6.04 10.96 -12.49
CA PHE A 572 5.32 9.83 -13.06
C PHE A 572 3.85 9.97 -12.77
N PHE A 573 3.04 9.66 -13.77
CA PHE A 573 1.59 9.65 -13.66
C PHE A 573 1.11 8.23 -13.88
N TRP A 574 0.44 7.69 -12.89
CA TRP A 574 -0.06 6.33 -12.83
C TRP A 574 -1.56 6.34 -12.99
N ARG A 575 -2.11 5.30 -13.59
CA ARG A 575 -3.55 5.16 -13.80
C ARG A 575 -4.03 3.88 -13.18
N TYR A 576 -5.10 3.98 -12.40
CA TYR A 576 -5.86 2.85 -11.89
C TYR A 576 -7.32 2.98 -12.31
N ILE A 577 -8.07 1.88 -12.26
CA ILE A 577 -9.50 1.90 -12.52
C ILE A 577 -10.23 2.03 -11.19
N ARG A 578 -11.05 3.07 -11.09
CA ARG A 578 -12.02 3.26 -10.01
C ARG A 578 -13.41 2.98 -10.56
N GLU A 579 -14.33 2.58 -9.70
CA GLU A 579 -15.72 2.33 -10.09
C GLU A 579 -16.61 3.31 -9.30
N ASP A 580 -17.45 4.04 -10.02
CA ASP A 580 -18.33 5.12 -9.52
C ASP A 580 -19.81 4.76 -9.70
#